data_AF-A0AAN5HXE6-F1
#
_entry.id   AF-A0AAN5HXE6-F1
#
_cell.length_a   1.000
_cell.length_b   1.000
_cell.length_c   1.000
_cell.angle_alpha   90.00
_cell.angle_beta   90.00
_cell.angle_gamma   90.00
#
_symmetry.space_group_name_H-M   'P 1'
#
loop_
_entity.id
_entity.type
_entity.pdbx_description
1 polymer ?
#
loop_
_entity_poly.entity_id
_entity_poly.type
_entity_poly.pdbx_seq_one_letter_code
_entity_poly.pdbx_strand_id
1 'polypeptide(L)'
;MTQGMIMADYCLTDGSCNVRMAVGMLIISSIFIGCGAFMSYASANIVQFLHNTKLKSANSIRLQRKLFVLLCAQTVIPLMLLYTPCILNLGLPLIGIDSTLSADLTPLSLSLFLPVDGLATIFLMKDYRRAALELICC
;
A
#
# COMPACT_ATOMS: atom_id res chain seq x y z
N MET A 1 -3.57 32.46 -8.97
CA MET A 1 -2.48 31.56 -8.54
C MET A 1 -3.12 30.25 -8.08
N THR A 2 -3.40 29.37 -9.01
CA THR A 2 -3.80 27.98 -8.74
C THR A 2 -2.94 27.15 -9.66
N GLN A 3 -1.65 27.03 -9.29
CA GLN A 3 -0.83 25.95 -9.82
C GLN A 3 -1.42 24.66 -9.25
N GLY A 4 -2.46 24.17 -9.92
CA GLY A 4 -2.82 22.76 -9.84
C GLY A 4 -1.55 21.99 -10.17
N MET A 5 -1.33 20.92 -9.45
CA MET A 5 -0.19 20.04 -9.62
C MET A 5 -0.36 19.31 -10.97
N ILE A 6 -0.13 20.02 -12.10
CA ILE A 6 -0.21 19.49 -13.45
C ILE A 6 1.05 18.66 -13.66
N MET A 7 1.06 17.47 -13.07
CA MET A 7 2.09 16.48 -13.32
C MET A 7 1.72 15.75 -14.61
N ALA A 8 2.27 16.28 -15.71
CA ALA A 8 2.39 15.71 -17.04
C ALA A 8 1.31 16.09 -18.06
N ASP A 9 1.77 16.69 -19.16
CA ASP A 9 1.19 16.51 -20.48
C ASP A 9 1.76 15.20 -21.04
N TYR A 10 0.89 14.25 -21.34
CA TYR A 10 1.25 12.87 -21.68
C TYR A 10 1.32 12.63 -23.18
N CYS A 11 0.78 13.57 -23.96
CA CYS A 11 0.89 13.66 -25.41
C CYS A 11 0.90 15.15 -25.77
N LEU A 12 2.06 15.68 -26.18
CA LEU A 12 2.06 16.93 -26.94
C LEU A 12 1.29 16.64 -28.24
N THR A 13 0.52 17.62 -28.72
CA THR A 13 -0.30 17.62 -29.95
C THR A 13 0.43 17.12 -31.22
N ASP A 14 1.75 16.87 -31.14
CA ASP A 14 2.64 16.40 -32.20
C ASP A 14 2.89 14.87 -32.21
N GLY A 15 2.26 14.07 -31.34
CA GLY A 15 2.36 12.60 -31.37
C GLY A 15 3.65 12.01 -30.78
N SER A 16 4.43 12.81 -30.06
CA SER A 16 5.66 12.36 -29.39
C SER A 16 5.40 12.03 -27.91
N CYS A 17 5.55 10.75 -27.56
CA CYS A 17 5.39 10.26 -26.20
C CYS A 17 6.56 10.75 -25.31
N ASN A 18 6.27 11.34 -24.14
CA ASN A 18 7.29 11.90 -23.25
C ASN A 18 8.10 10.77 -22.57
N VAL A 19 9.14 10.30 -23.25
CA VAL A 19 9.98 9.15 -22.86
C VAL A 19 10.51 9.27 -21.42
N ARG A 20 10.74 10.49 -20.92
CA ARG A 20 11.26 10.73 -19.56
C ARG A 20 10.28 10.25 -18.48
N MET A 21 8.98 10.41 -18.69
CA MET A 21 7.94 9.99 -17.74
C MET A 21 7.60 8.50 -17.90
N ALA A 22 7.60 7.97 -19.12
CA ALA A 22 7.45 6.53 -19.37
C ALA A 22 8.59 5.73 -18.72
N VAL A 23 9.83 6.20 -18.83
CA VAL A 23 10.99 5.62 -18.14
C VAL A 23 10.79 5.67 -16.61
N GLY A 24 10.32 6.80 -16.07
CA GLY A 24 10.00 6.91 -14.64
C GLY A 24 8.95 5.91 -14.15
N MET A 25 7.87 5.73 -14.90
CA MET A 25 6.82 4.73 -14.58
C MET A 25 7.37 3.30 -14.60
N LEU A 26 8.18 2.95 -15.60
CA LEU A 26 8.77 1.61 -15.71
C LEU A 26 9.71 1.31 -14.53
N ILE A 27 10.54 2.29 -14.14
CA ILE A 27 11.43 2.16 -12.99
C ILE A 27 10.61 1.92 -11.72
N ILE A 28 9.63 2.78 -11.43
CA ILE A 28 8.79 2.66 -10.23
C ILE A 28 8.04 1.31 -10.21
N SER A 29 7.45 0.91 -11.33
CA SER A 29 6.73 -0.37 -11.44
C SER A 29 7.65 -1.57 -11.18
N SER A 30 8.88 -1.55 -11.72
CA SER A 30 9.85 -2.61 -11.50
C SER A 30 10.28 -2.75 -10.03
N ILE A 31 10.43 -1.62 -9.33
CA ILE A 31 10.77 -1.60 -7.90
C ILE A 31 9.63 -2.20 -7.08
N PHE A 32 8.39 -1.78 -7.32
CA PHE A 32 7.23 -2.32 -6.59
C PHE A 32 7.04 -3.83 -6.80
N ILE A 33 7.17 -4.29 -8.04
CA ILE A 33 7.08 -5.72 -8.37
C ILE A 33 8.20 -6.50 -7.67
N GLY A 34 9.44 -5.99 -7.71
CA GLY A 34 10.59 -6.61 -7.05
C GLY A 34 10.42 -6.69 -5.53
N CYS A 35 10.01 -5.59 -4.89
CA CYS A 35 9.73 -5.56 -3.45
C CYS A 35 8.58 -6.52 -3.09
N GLY A 36 7.49 -6.55 -3.86
CA GLY A 36 6.37 -7.47 -3.63
C GLY A 36 6.78 -8.93 -3.75
N ALA A 37 7.60 -9.28 -4.75
CA ALA A 37 8.13 -10.62 -4.94
C ALA A 37 9.05 -11.05 -3.78
N PHE A 38 9.96 -10.17 -3.34
CA PHE A 38 10.82 -10.45 -2.19
C PHE A 38 10.03 -10.62 -0.90
N MET A 39 9.05 -9.74 -0.64
CA MET A 39 8.21 -9.81 0.55
C MET A 39 7.37 -11.08 0.58
N SER A 40 6.81 -11.51 -0.56
CA SER A 40 6.05 -12.75 -0.64
C SER A 40 6.93 -13.99 -0.46
N TYR A 41 8.15 -13.99 -1.01
CA TYR A 41 9.14 -15.04 -0.78
C TYR A 41 9.54 -15.15 0.70
N ALA A 42 9.88 -14.03 1.33
CA ALA A 42 10.23 -13.98 2.75
C ALA A 42 9.04 -14.42 3.61
N SER A 43 7.82 -13.96 3.26
CA SER A 43 6.57 -14.32 3.91
C SER A 43 6.33 -15.83 3.90
N ALA A 44 6.48 -16.47 2.74
CA ALA A 44 6.34 -17.93 2.60
C ALA A 44 7.34 -18.68 3.48
N ASN A 45 8.61 -18.27 3.47
CA ASN A 45 9.65 -18.87 4.32
C ASN A 45 9.36 -18.72 5.81
N ILE A 46 8.87 -17.55 6.26
CA ILE A 46 8.51 -17.31 7.66
C ILE A 46 7.35 -18.21 8.08
N VAL A 47 6.31 -18.35 7.24
CA VAL A 47 5.18 -19.23 7.53
C VAL A 47 5.61 -20.69 7.61
N GLN A 48 6.49 -21.14 6.71
CA GLN A 48 7.04 -22.50 6.74
C GLN A 48 7.90 -22.75 7.97
N PHE A 49 8.79 -21.83 8.33
CA PHE A 49 9.59 -21.91 9.54
C PHE A 49 8.71 -21.97 10.80
N LEU A 50 7.67 -21.14 10.86
CA LEU A 50 6.74 -21.09 11.99
C LEU A 50 5.92 -22.38 12.12
N HIS A 51 5.58 -23.03 11.01
CA HIS A 51 4.88 -24.31 11.00
C HIS A 51 5.78 -25.46 11.47
N ASN A 52 7.06 -25.47 11.09
CA ASN A 52 7.99 -26.56 11.38
C ASN A 52 8.64 -26.45 12.77
N THR A 53 8.60 -25.29 13.41
CA THR A 53 9.22 -25.07 14.72
C THR A 53 8.34 -25.62 15.86
N LYS A 54 8.63 -26.85 16.32
CA LYS A 54 7.99 -27.47 17.50
C LYS A 54 8.67 -27.14 18.83
N LEU A 55 9.83 -26.48 18.80
CA LEU A 55 10.72 -26.29 19.97
C LEU A 55 10.55 -24.95 20.72
N LYS A 56 9.69 -24.04 20.24
CA LYS A 56 9.44 -22.74 20.90
C LYS A 56 8.16 -22.77 21.74
N SER A 57 8.11 -21.91 22.76
CA SER A 57 6.91 -21.69 23.57
C SER A 57 5.70 -21.40 22.67
N ALA A 58 4.63 -22.17 22.86
CA ALA A 58 3.40 -22.06 22.08
C ALA A 58 2.82 -20.63 22.09
N ASN A 59 3.06 -19.86 23.16
CA ASN A 59 2.60 -18.48 23.26
C ASN A 59 3.39 -17.54 22.33
N SER A 60 4.72 -17.65 22.29
CA SER A 60 5.57 -16.80 21.43
C SER A 60 5.28 -17.03 19.95
N ILE A 61 5.06 -18.27 19.53
CA ILE A 61 4.69 -18.62 18.15
C ILE A 61 3.35 -18.00 17.76
N ARG A 62 2.34 -18.10 18.65
CA ARG A 62 1.01 -17.51 18.43
C ARG A 62 1.08 -15.98 18.28
N LEU A 63 1.88 -15.31 19.10
CA LEU A 63 2.08 -13.86 19.02
C LEU A 63 2.78 -13.47 17.71
N GLN A 64 3.88 -14.15 17.35
CA GLN A 64 4.61 -13.90 16.10
C GLN A 64 3.72 -14.11 14.87
N ARG A 65 2.87 -15.15 14.87
CA ARG A 65 1.90 -15.38 13.78
C ARG A 65 0.91 -14.24 13.64
N LYS A 66 0.36 -13.77 14.77
CA LYS A 66 -0.61 -12.67 14.78
C LYS A 66 0.00 -11.37 14.25
N LEU A 67 1.20 -11.02 14.73
CA LEU A 67 1.94 -9.85 14.25
C LEU A 67 2.23 -9.98 12.76
N PHE A 68 2.72 -11.13 12.31
CA PHE A 68 3.01 -11.35 10.90
C PHE A 68 1.77 -11.19 9.99
N VAL A 69 0.64 -11.80 10.36
CA VAL A 69 -0.62 -11.66 9.61
C VAL A 69 -1.11 -10.20 9.61
N LEU A 70 -0.92 -9.49 10.72
CA LEU A 70 -1.22 -8.06 10.83
C LEU A 70 -0.37 -7.24 9.86
N LEU A 71 0.95 -7.45 9.83
CA LEU A 71 1.86 -6.79 8.90
C LEU A 71 1.49 -7.07 7.42
N CYS A 72 1.08 -8.30 7.10
CA CYS A 72 0.59 -8.63 5.76
C CYS A 72 -0.71 -7.89 5.41
N ALA A 73 -1.64 -7.76 6.36
CA ALA A 73 -2.87 -7.01 6.13
C ALA A 73 -2.60 -5.50 5.98
N GLN A 74 -1.74 -4.94 6.83
CA GLN A 74 -1.32 -3.54 6.80
C GLN A 74 -0.55 -3.17 5.53
N THR A 75 0.10 -4.11 4.86
CA THR A 75 0.76 -3.84 3.57
C THR A 75 -0.24 -3.78 2.42
N VAL A 76 -1.33 -4.55 2.49
CA VAL A 76 -2.40 -4.53 1.48
C VAL A 76 -3.20 -3.22 1.51
N ILE A 77 -3.41 -2.62 2.68
CA ILE A 77 -4.18 -1.37 2.84
C ILE A 77 -3.59 -0.19 2.03
N PRO A 78 -2.32 0.22 2.20
CA PRO A 78 -1.69 1.27 1.40
C PRO A 78 -1.52 0.85 -0.06
N LEU A 79 -1.37 -0.44 -0.36
CA LEU A 79 -1.42 -0.95 -1.73
C LEU A 79 -2.79 -0.70 -2.39
N MET A 80 -3.89 -0.69 -1.65
CA MET A 80 -5.20 -0.39 -2.23
C MET A 80 -5.50 1.12 -2.22
N LEU A 81 -5.26 1.81 -1.10
CA LEU A 81 -5.63 3.21 -0.93
C LEU A 81 -4.64 4.19 -1.57
N LEU A 82 -3.35 3.88 -1.57
CA LEU A 82 -2.30 4.78 -2.05
C LEU A 82 -1.90 4.46 -3.50
N TYR A 83 -1.72 3.18 -3.82
CA TYR A 83 -1.23 2.78 -5.14
C TYR A 83 -2.29 2.91 -6.23
N THR A 84 -3.56 2.58 -5.94
CA THR A 84 -4.67 2.74 -6.90
C THR A 84 -4.77 4.17 -7.46
N PRO A 85 -4.91 5.24 -6.65
CA PRO A 85 -4.98 6.60 -7.19
C PRO A 85 -3.68 7.02 -7.90
N CYS A 86 -2.52 6.55 -7.44
CA CYS A 86 -1.24 6.81 -8.12
C CYS A 86 -1.16 6.15 -9.51
N ILE A 87 -1.55 4.88 -9.66
CA ILE A 87 -1.59 4.23 -10.98
C ILE A 87 -2.61 4.92 -11.87
N LEU A 88 -3.79 5.27 -11.34
CA LEU A 88 -4.81 5.94 -12.14
C LEU A 88 -4.30 7.28 -12.68
N ASN A 89 -3.72 8.13 -11.83
CA ASN A 89 -3.16 9.43 -12.26
C ASN A 89 -1.96 9.31 -13.20
N LEU A 90 -1.23 8.20 -13.18
CA LEU A 90 -0.11 7.99 -14.08
C LEU A 90 -0.51 7.23 -15.35
N GLY A 91 -1.54 6.39 -15.29
CA GLY A 91 -1.95 5.43 -16.31
C GLY A 91 -3.11 5.88 -17.21
N LEU A 92 -4.18 6.46 -16.65
CA LEU A 92 -5.28 7.04 -17.45
C LEU A 92 -4.80 8.03 -18.52
N PRO A 93 -3.86 8.93 -18.22
CA PRO A 93 -3.43 9.91 -19.19
C PRO A 93 -2.58 9.32 -20.34
N LEU A 94 -1.94 8.17 -20.13
CA LEU A 94 -1.25 7.43 -21.20
C LEU A 94 -2.24 6.86 -22.22
N ILE A 95 -3.49 6.62 -21.80
CA ILE A 95 -4.58 6.13 -22.66
C ILE A 95 -5.35 7.33 -23.27
N GLY A 96 -4.96 8.57 -22.93
CA GLY A 96 -5.64 9.80 -23.38
C GLY A 96 -6.94 10.09 -22.61
N ILE A 97 -7.10 9.53 -21.41
CA ILE A 97 -8.28 9.74 -20.56
C ILE A 97 -7.98 10.81 -19.50
N ASP A 98 -8.90 11.76 -19.36
CA ASP A 98 -8.82 12.81 -18.34
C ASP A 98 -8.77 12.22 -16.93
N SER A 99 -7.74 12.60 -16.17
CA SER A 99 -7.46 12.11 -14.81
C SER A 99 -7.86 13.11 -13.72
N THR A 100 -8.73 14.06 -14.03
CA THR A 100 -9.14 15.13 -13.11
C THR A 100 -9.80 14.57 -11.84
N LEU A 101 -10.70 13.59 -11.98
CA LEU A 101 -11.34 12.93 -10.85
C LEU A 101 -10.35 12.18 -9.95
N SER A 102 -9.39 11.46 -10.54
CA SER A 102 -8.39 10.73 -9.76
C SER A 102 -7.39 11.68 -9.09
N ALA A 103 -7.07 12.81 -9.72
CA ALA A 103 -6.20 13.84 -9.16
C ALA A 103 -6.81 14.48 -7.91
N ASP A 104 -8.12 14.73 -7.93
CA ASP A 104 -8.87 15.26 -6.77
C ASP A 104 -9.02 14.23 -5.65
N LEU A 105 -9.18 12.95 -5.99
CA LEU A 105 -9.35 11.87 -5.00
C LEU A 105 -8.03 11.48 -4.32
N THR A 106 -6.89 11.70 -4.99
CA THR A 106 -5.56 11.31 -4.48
C THR A 106 -5.20 11.92 -3.12
N PRO A 107 -5.29 13.25 -2.90
CA PRO A 107 -5.02 13.85 -1.59
C PRO A 107 -5.98 13.37 -0.50
N LEU A 108 -7.24 13.06 -0.86
CA LEU A 108 -8.21 12.47 0.07
C LEU A 108 -7.76 11.07 0.51
N SER A 109 -7.42 10.20 -0.44
CA SER A 109 -6.92 8.85 -0.17
C SER A 109 -5.61 8.88 0.63
N LEU A 110 -4.72 9.82 0.34
CA LEU A 110 -3.46 10.02 1.08
C LEU A 110 -3.71 10.49 2.52
N SER A 111 -4.74 11.29 2.74
CA SER A 111 -5.09 11.75 4.10
C SER A 111 -5.73 10.62 4.92
N LEU A 112 -6.50 9.75 4.25
CA LEU A 112 -7.22 8.65 4.90
C LEU A 112 -6.38 7.40 5.14
N PHE A 113 -5.24 7.21 4.47
CA PHE A 113 -4.50 5.96 4.59
C PHE A 113 -3.95 5.71 6.00
N LEU A 114 -3.35 6.70 6.68
CA LEU A 114 -2.81 6.47 8.05
C LEU A 114 -3.93 6.20 9.06
N PRO A 115 -5.04 6.98 9.08
CA PRO A 115 -6.17 6.69 9.97
C PRO A 115 -6.77 5.31 9.74
N VAL A 116 -6.97 4.92 8.46
CA VAL A 116 -7.55 3.62 8.10
C VAL A 116 -6.60 2.47 8.44
N ASP A 117 -5.29 2.63 8.21
CA ASP A 117 -4.28 1.64 8.57
C ASP A 117 -4.21 1.43 10.09
N GLY A 118 -4.18 2.52 10.86
CA GLY A 118 -4.23 2.47 12.33
C GLY A 118 -5.51 1.80 12.84
N LEU A 119 -6.66 2.14 12.25
CA LEU A 119 -7.94 1.55 12.62
C LEU A 119 -8.01 0.05 12.30
N ALA A 120 -7.57 -0.34 11.10
CA ALA A 120 -7.49 -1.74 10.70
C ALA A 120 -6.55 -2.55 11.59
N THR A 121 -5.45 -1.94 12.05
CA THR A 121 -4.50 -2.55 12.98
C THR A 121 -5.16 -2.89 14.33
N ILE A 122 -5.85 -1.91 14.92
CA ILE A 122 -6.57 -2.06 16.19
C ILE A 122 -7.67 -3.10 16.05
N PHE A 123 -8.41 -3.08 14.93
CA PHE A 123 -9.43 -4.09 14.67
C PHE A 123 -8.82 -5.48 14.44
N LEU A 124 -7.73 -5.64 13.72
CA LEU A 124 -7.25 -6.98 13.35
C LEU A 124 -6.55 -7.69 14.53
N MET A 125 -5.91 -6.94 15.43
CA MET A 125 -5.26 -7.51 16.61
C MET A 125 -6.21 -7.50 17.82
N LYS A 126 -6.88 -8.63 18.09
CA LYS A 126 -7.83 -8.78 19.21
C LYS A 126 -7.27 -8.37 20.58
N ASP A 127 -5.97 -8.53 20.79
CA ASP A 127 -5.28 -8.14 22.03
C ASP A 127 -5.21 -6.60 22.17
N TYR A 128 -5.09 -5.86 21.06
CA TYR A 128 -5.20 -4.40 21.05
C TYR A 128 -6.63 -3.92 21.29
N ARG A 129 -7.66 -4.64 20.82
CA ARG A 129 -9.06 -4.25 21.08
C ARG A 129 -9.37 -4.18 22.58
N ARG A 130 -8.88 -5.14 23.36
CA ARG A 130 -9.06 -5.14 24.83
C ARG A 130 -8.36 -3.94 25.47
N ALA A 131 -7.09 -3.71 25.11
CA ALA A 131 -6.33 -2.57 25.62
C ALA A 131 -6.93 -1.21 25.20
N ALA A 132 -7.45 -1.10 23.96
CA ALA A 132 -8.09 0.12 23.47
C ALA A 132 -9.43 0.38 24.18
N LEU A 133 -10.23 -0.66 24.44
CA LEU A 133 -11.45 -0.53 25.23
C LEU A 133 -11.15 -0.15 26.69
N GLU A 134 -10.09 -0.69 27.28
CA GLU A 134 -9.63 -0.27 28.62
C GLU A 134 -9.17 1.20 28.64
N LEU A 135 -8.53 1.70 27.58
CA LEU A 135 -8.10 3.10 27.47
C LEU A 135 -9.26 4.08 27.21
N ILE A 136 -10.27 3.68 26.44
CA ILE A 136 -11.40 4.54 26.04
C ILE A 136 -12.54 4.51 27.08
N CYS A 137 -12.69 3.39 27.81
CA CYS A 137 -13.75 3.20 28.80
C CYS A 137 -13.32 3.61 30.23
N CYS A 138 -12.29 4.45 30.34
CA CYS A 138 -11.86 5.08 31.59
C CYS A 138 -12.71 6.33 31.85
#